data_AF-A0A353G9C2-F1
#
_entry.id   AF-A0A353G9C2-F1
#
_cell.length_a   1.000
_cell.length_b   1.000
_cell.length_c   1.000
_cell.angle_alpha   90.00
_cell.angle_beta   90.00
_cell.angle_gamma   90.00
#
_symmetry.space_group_name_H-M   'P 1'
#
loop_
_entity.id
_entity.type
_entity.pdbx_description
1 polymer ?
#
loop_
_entity_poly.entity_id
_entity_poly.type
_entity_poly.pdbx_seq_one_letter_code
_entity_poly.pdbx_strand_id
1 'polypeptide(L)'
;MTTKTYPVYGEITGPIVMIGFGSIGRGTLPLIERHFKFDKSRMVVIDPRNDDAELLAKHGVKHIQAHVTKENYKDLLKPLLTEGEGQGFCVNLSVDTGSLDLMKLCRKLDVLYIDTVVEPWLGFYFDTSMKNSERTNYALRETVRQEKAKNPGGTTAVSTCGANPGMVSWFV
;
A
#
# COMPACT_ATOMS: atom_id res chain seq x y z
N MET A 1 30.75 -15.99 -5.10
CA MET A 1 29.30 -15.76 -5.02
C MET A 1 28.75 -15.84 -6.43
N THR A 2 27.81 -16.73 -6.71
CA THR A 2 27.18 -16.82 -8.03
C THR A 2 26.36 -15.55 -8.28
N THR A 3 26.74 -14.78 -9.29
CA THR A 3 26.01 -13.58 -9.73
C THR A 3 24.71 -14.02 -10.41
N LYS A 4 23.68 -14.33 -9.61
CA LYS A 4 22.34 -14.56 -10.12
C LYS A 4 21.80 -13.23 -10.66
N THR A 5 21.57 -13.18 -11.97
CA THR A 5 20.87 -12.08 -12.64
C THR A 5 19.36 -12.28 -12.45
N TYR A 6 18.67 -11.24 -11.99
CA TYR A 6 17.21 -11.23 -11.82
C TYR A 6 16.57 -10.32 -12.88
N PRO A 7 15.38 -10.65 -13.40
CA PRO A 7 14.69 -9.80 -14.36
C PRO A 7 14.20 -8.49 -13.71
N VAL A 8 14.27 -7.40 -14.46
CA VAL A 8 13.62 -6.13 -14.14
C VAL A 8 12.31 -6.05 -14.94
N TYR A 9 11.17 -5.92 -14.26
CA TYR A 9 9.84 -5.97 -14.89
C TYR A 9 9.32 -4.61 -15.33
N GLY A 10 9.92 -3.51 -14.87
CA GLY A 10 9.54 -2.16 -15.25
C GLY A 10 10.37 -1.09 -14.57
N GLU A 11 10.09 0.16 -14.95
CA GLU A 11 10.65 1.36 -14.32
C GLU A 11 9.54 2.13 -13.62
N ILE A 12 9.74 2.45 -12.34
CA ILE A 12 8.86 3.32 -11.56
C ILE A 12 9.48 4.71 -11.57
N THR A 13 8.79 5.64 -12.21
CA THR A 13 9.31 7.00 -12.43
C THR A 13 8.90 7.97 -11.33
N GLY A 14 7.82 7.73 -10.60
CA GLY A 14 7.38 8.57 -9.47
C GLY A 14 7.83 8.06 -8.09
N PRO A 15 7.29 8.65 -7.02
CA PRO A 15 7.57 8.23 -5.65
C PRO A 15 6.96 6.86 -5.35
N ILE A 16 7.65 6.07 -4.52
CA ILE A 16 7.12 4.82 -3.98
C ILE A 16 6.89 5.04 -2.49
N VAL A 17 5.61 5.00 -2.07
CA VAL A 17 5.24 5.17 -0.66
C VAL A 17 4.69 3.84 -0.16
N MET A 18 5.45 3.20 0.73
CA MET A 18 5.03 1.98 1.41
C MET A 18 4.44 2.34 2.78
N ILE A 19 3.22 1.88 3.03
CA ILE A 19 2.53 2.07 4.31
C ILE A 19 2.58 0.72 5.04
N GLY A 20 3.20 0.70 6.22
CA GLY A 20 3.46 -0.50 7.00
C GLY A 20 4.76 -1.20 6.61
N PHE A 21 5.55 -1.55 7.63
CA PHE A 21 6.83 -2.24 7.48
C PHE A 21 6.95 -3.44 8.44
N GLY A 22 5.84 -4.19 8.55
CA GLY A 22 5.80 -5.48 9.26
C GLY A 22 6.51 -6.61 8.50
N SER A 23 6.06 -7.84 8.72
CA SER A 23 6.62 -9.02 8.03
C SER A 23 6.58 -8.89 6.50
N ILE A 24 5.44 -8.45 5.95
CA ILE A 24 5.26 -8.35 4.50
C ILE A 24 6.06 -7.17 3.92
N GLY A 25 6.05 -6.00 4.55
CA GLY A 25 6.86 -4.86 4.10
C GLY A 25 8.36 -5.20 4.02
N ARG A 26 8.90 -5.87 5.04
CA ARG A 26 10.29 -6.34 5.07
C ARG A 26 10.60 -7.37 3.97
N GLY A 27 9.64 -8.23 3.63
CA GLY A 27 9.78 -9.18 2.52
C GLY A 27 9.64 -8.54 1.15
N THR A 28 8.80 -7.51 1.02
CA THR A 28 8.47 -6.86 -0.25
C THR A 28 9.52 -5.83 -0.68
N LEU A 29 10.08 -5.04 0.25
CA LEU A 29 11.11 -4.04 -0.06
C LEU A 29 12.28 -4.59 -0.91
N PRO A 30 12.97 -5.68 -0.51
CA PRO A 30 14.07 -6.21 -1.31
C PRO A 30 13.62 -6.77 -2.67
N LEU A 31 12.35 -7.14 -2.84
CA LEU A 31 11.81 -7.56 -4.13
C LEU A 31 11.55 -6.36 -5.04
N ILE A 32 11.04 -5.25 -4.48
CA ILE A 32 10.89 -3.98 -5.23
C ILE A 32 12.26 -3.51 -5.73
N GLU A 33 13.26 -3.43 -4.84
CA GLU A 33 14.63 -3.03 -5.18
C GLU A 33 15.29 -3.94 -6.22
N ARG A 34 14.95 -5.23 -6.21
CA ARG A 34 15.52 -6.22 -7.13
C ARG A 34 14.89 -6.17 -8.52
N HIS A 35 13.58 -5.93 -8.60
CA HIS A 35 12.79 -6.20 -9.80
C HIS A 35 12.25 -4.95 -10.51
N PHE A 36 12.42 -3.76 -9.93
CA PHE A 36 12.08 -2.50 -10.58
C PHE A 36 13.30 -1.59 -10.66
N LYS A 37 13.38 -0.84 -11.76
CA LYS A 37 14.28 0.31 -11.85
C LYS A 37 13.58 1.52 -11.25
N PHE A 38 14.21 2.19 -10.30
CA PHE A 38 13.73 3.46 -9.73
C PHE A 38 14.88 4.16 -9.00
N ASP A 39 14.70 5.45 -8.74
CA ASP A 39 15.59 6.22 -7.88
C ASP A 39 15.24 5.94 -6.40
N LYS A 40 16.15 5.30 -5.68
CA LYS A 40 15.95 4.89 -4.28
C LYS A 40 15.61 6.07 -3.36
N SER A 41 16.07 7.28 -3.67
CA SER A 41 15.75 8.46 -2.87
C SER A 41 14.26 8.81 -2.87
N ARG A 42 13.49 8.28 -3.82
CA ARG A 42 12.03 8.44 -3.95
C ARG A 42 11.23 7.38 -3.18
N MET A 43 11.90 6.45 -2.50
CA MET A 43 11.27 5.42 -1.67
C MET A 43 11.07 5.95 -0.24
N VAL A 44 9.83 5.89 0.23
CA VAL A 44 9.45 6.27 1.58
C VAL A 44 8.66 5.15 2.24
N VAL A 45 8.99 4.84 3.49
CA VAL A 45 8.23 3.91 4.33
C VAL A 45 7.60 4.68 5.48
N ILE A 46 6.31 4.45 5.71
CA ILE A 46 5.54 5.03 6.82
C ILE A 46 5.13 3.87 7.74
N ASP A 47 5.67 3.83 8.96
CA ASP A 47 5.29 2.86 10.00
C ASP A 47 5.47 3.53 11.37
N PRO A 48 4.50 3.42 12.30
CA PRO A 48 4.60 4.07 13.62
C PRO A 48 5.67 3.45 14.53
N ARG A 49 6.10 2.21 14.26
CA ARG A 49 7.16 1.55 15.02
C ARG A 49 8.52 1.97 14.50
N ASN A 50 9.49 2.01 15.41
CA ASN A 50 10.87 2.39 15.08
C ASN A 50 11.86 1.21 15.08
N ASP A 51 11.36 0.01 15.37
CA ASP A 51 12.19 -1.20 15.56
C ASP A 51 13.00 -1.57 14.30
N ASP A 52 12.49 -1.19 13.12
CA ASP A 52 13.07 -1.52 11.82
C ASP A 52 13.81 -0.32 11.16
N ALA A 53 14.01 0.79 11.87
CA ALA A 53 14.65 1.99 11.32
C ALA A 53 16.09 1.76 10.84
N GLU A 54 16.88 0.96 11.58
CA GLU A 54 18.23 0.59 11.16
C GLU A 54 18.23 -0.24 9.87
N LEU A 55 17.22 -1.09 9.68
CA LEU A 55 17.06 -1.88 8.46
C LEU A 55 16.75 -0.94 7.28
N LEU A 56 15.79 -0.03 7.44
CA LEU A 56 15.45 0.96 6.41
C LEU A 56 16.64 1.84 6.05
N ALA A 57 17.41 2.30 7.04
CA ALA A 57 18.63 3.09 6.83
C ALA A 57 19.69 2.31 6.03
N LYS A 58 19.87 1.01 6.30
CA LYS A 58 20.78 0.13 5.51
C LYS A 58 20.36 0.01 4.05
N HIS A 59 19.06 0.10 3.76
CA HIS A 59 18.54 0.13 2.39
C HIS A 59 18.56 1.54 1.76
N GLY A 60 18.88 2.59 2.53
CA GLY A 60 18.84 3.97 2.07
C GLY A 60 17.41 4.51 1.90
N VAL A 61 16.44 3.94 2.61
CA VAL A 61 15.01 4.28 2.50
C VAL A 61 14.63 5.29 3.59
N LYS A 62 13.90 6.34 3.20
CA LYS A 62 13.37 7.33 4.15
C LYS A 62 12.28 6.67 5.01
N HIS A 63 12.42 6.75 6.33
CA HIS A 63 11.40 6.29 7.28
C HIS A 63 10.67 7.48 7.89
N ILE A 64 9.35 7.45 7.85
CA ILE A 64 8.46 8.39 8.54
C ILE A 64 7.75 7.64 9.66
N GLN A 65 8.12 7.95 10.90
CA GLN A 65 7.50 7.33 12.07
C GLN A 65 6.16 8.01 12.38
N ALA A 66 5.08 7.54 11.78
CA ALA A 66 3.75 8.08 11.96
C ALA A 66 2.66 7.02 11.82
N HIS A 67 1.55 7.23 12.53
CA HIS A 67 0.30 6.54 12.24
C HIS A 67 -0.39 7.19 11.04
N VAL A 68 -0.78 6.40 10.05
CA VAL A 68 -1.73 6.84 9.03
C VAL A 68 -3.13 6.67 9.60
N THR A 69 -3.88 7.77 9.71
CA THR A 69 -5.19 7.81 10.37
C THR A 69 -6.23 8.45 9.44
N LYS A 70 -7.51 8.24 9.76
CA LYS A 70 -8.62 8.82 8.99
C LYS A 70 -8.54 10.35 8.95
N GLU A 71 -7.98 10.95 9.99
CA GLU A 71 -7.85 12.39 10.18
C GLU A 71 -6.67 12.95 9.37
N ASN A 72 -5.55 12.23 9.28
CA ASN A 72 -4.31 12.78 8.72
C ASN A 72 -3.94 12.26 7.32
N TYR A 73 -4.54 11.17 6.83
CA TYR A 73 -3.98 10.43 5.68
C TYR A 73 -3.86 11.29 4.42
N LYS A 74 -4.75 12.26 4.22
CA LYS A 74 -4.67 13.16 3.06
C LYS A 74 -3.48 14.10 3.15
N ASP A 75 -3.30 14.74 4.30
CA ASP A 75 -2.26 15.74 4.51
C ASP A 75 -0.88 15.08 4.61
N LEU A 76 -0.83 13.88 5.19
CA LEU A 76 0.39 13.07 5.27
C LEU A 76 0.79 12.49 3.91
N LEU A 77 -0.13 11.82 3.21
CA LEU A 77 0.22 11.03 2.03
C LEU A 77 0.30 11.85 0.75
N LYS A 78 -0.58 12.85 0.57
CA LYS A 78 -0.60 13.63 -0.69
C LYS A 78 0.77 14.21 -1.06
N PRO A 79 1.50 14.93 -0.19
CA PRO A 79 2.81 15.48 -0.58
C PRO A 79 3.84 14.40 -0.92
N LEU A 80 3.78 13.24 -0.26
CA LEU A 80 4.72 12.12 -0.50
C LEU A 80 4.40 11.39 -1.81
N LEU A 81 3.11 11.17 -2.09
CA LEU A 81 2.64 10.47 -3.28
C LEU A 81 2.77 11.30 -4.56
N THR A 82 2.91 12.61 -4.45
CA THR A 82 3.08 13.54 -5.57
C THR A 82 4.44 14.24 -5.54
N GLU A 83 5.41 13.72 -4.80
CA GLU A 83 6.75 14.31 -4.72
C GLU A 83 7.51 14.07 -6.04
N GLY A 84 8.04 15.15 -6.63
CA GLY A 84 8.82 15.08 -7.86
C GLY A 84 7.99 14.86 -9.12
N GLU A 85 8.58 14.17 -10.10
CA GLU A 85 7.98 13.88 -11.40
C GLU A 85 7.62 12.39 -11.53
N GLY A 86 6.77 12.06 -12.49
CA GLY A 86 6.39 10.66 -12.79
C GLY A 86 5.15 10.20 -12.03
N GLN A 87 4.75 8.95 -12.28
CA GLN A 87 3.55 8.37 -11.65
C GLN A 87 3.92 7.70 -10.33
N GLY A 88 3.31 8.15 -9.23
CA GLY A 88 3.54 7.57 -7.91
C GLY A 88 2.95 6.17 -7.77
N PHE A 89 3.49 5.39 -6.82
CA PHE A 89 3.00 4.06 -6.48
C PHE A 89 2.88 3.91 -4.95
N CYS A 90 1.65 3.80 -4.47
CA CYS A 90 1.33 3.46 -3.09
C CYS A 90 1.30 1.93 -2.90
N VAL A 91 2.17 1.42 -2.04
CA VAL A 91 2.25 0.00 -1.65
C VAL A 91 1.76 -0.14 -0.21
N ASN A 92 0.48 -0.49 -0.05
CA ASN A 92 -0.15 -0.58 1.26
C ASN A 92 -0.03 -1.99 1.85
N LEU A 93 0.78 -2.14 2.89
CA LEU A 93 1.07 -3.38 3.61
C LEU A 93 0.85 -3.21 5.13
N SER A 94 -0.03 -2.29 5.52
CA SER A 94 -0.35 -1.97 6.91
C SER A 94 -1.59 -2.66 7.44
N VAL A 95 -1.82 -2.47 8.74
CA VAL A 95 -3.07 -2.72 9.47
C VAL A 95 -3.66 -1.38 9.89
N ASP A 96 -4.91 -1.37 10.37
CA ASP A 96 -5.56 -0.21 11.00
C ASP A 96 -5.78 1.01 10.08
N THR A 97 -5.55 0.85 8.77
CA THR A 97 -5.67 1.89 7.75
C THR A 97 -6.78 1.58 6.75
N GLY A 98 -7.65 2.54 6.47
CA GLY A 98 -8.81 2.35 5.59
C GLY A 98 -8.42 2.19 4.11
N SER A 99 -8.28 0.95 3.61
CA SER A 99 -7.88 0.63 2.23
C SER A 99 -8.69 1.37 1.17
N LEU A 100 -10.02 1.46 1.34
CA LEU A 100 -10.88 2.15 0.37
C LEU A 100 -10.56 3.65 0.26
N ASP A 101 -10.29 4.31 1.37
CA ASP A 101 -10.01 5.74 1.40
C ASP A 101 -8.61 6.04 0.84
N LEU A 102 -7.63 5.17 1.13
CA LEU A 102 -6.29 5.23 0.55
C LEU A 102 -6.33 5.00 -0.98
N MET A 103 -7.08 4.00 -1.42
CA MET A 103 -7.31 3.69 -2.84
C MET A 103 -7.92 4.88 -3.58
N LYS A 104 -8.96 5.51 -3.01
CA LYS A 104 -9.62 6.70 -3.58
C LYS A 104 -8.65 7.88 -3.68
N LEU A 105 -7.84 8.11 -2.64
CA LEU A 105 -6.84 9.17 -2.66
C LEU A 105 -5.82 8.93 -3.78
N CYS A 106 -5.26 7.72 -3.87
CA CYS A 106 -4.28 7.38 -4.90
C CYS A 106 -4.84 7.57 -6.31
N ARG A 107 -6.02 7.01 -6.58
CA ARG A 107 -6.68 7.19 -7.90
C ARG A 107 -6.96 8.65 -8.24
N LYS A 108 -7.35 9.47 -7.25
CA LYS A 108 -7.58 10.90 -7.44
C LYS A 108 -6.29 11.67 -7.80
N LEU A 109 -5.15 11.20 -7.32
CA LEU A 109 -3.83 11.82 -7.54
C LEU A 109 -3.08 11.22 -8.75
N ASP A 110 -3.72 10.35 -9.52
CA ASP A 110 -3.08 9.54 -10.57
C ASP A 110 -1.89 8.71 -10.06
N VAL A 111 -2.08 8.08 -8.90
CA VAL A 111 -1.10 7.22 -8.23
C VAL A 111 -1.58 5.77 -8.28
N LEU A 112 -0.69 4.86 -8.68
CA LEU A 112 -0.95 3.43 -8.64
C LEU A 112 -1.11 2.96 -7.19
N TYR A 113 -1.98 2.00 -6.95
CA TYR A 113 -2.23 1.47 -5.62
C TYR A 113 -2.26 -0.05 -5.60
N ILE A 114 -1.69 -0.66 -4.57
CA ILE A 114 -1.83 -2.08 -4.28
C ILE A 114 -1.97 -2.31 -2.77
N ASP A 115 -2.85 -3.24 -2.38
CA ASP A 115 -2.92 -3.80 -1.03
C ASP A 115 -3.10 -5.32 -1.04
N THR A 116 -2.99 -5.92 0.15
CA THR A 116 -3.22 -7.36 0.34
C THR A 116 -4.51 -7.67 1.10
N VAL A 117 -5.27 -6.64 1.49
CA VAL A 117 -6.49 -6.75 2.31
C VAL A 117 -7.38 -5.52 2.13
N VAL A 118 -8.70 -5.70 2.22
CA VAL A 118 -9.63 -4.57 2.40
C VAL A 118 -9.69 -4.25 3.89
N GLU A 119 -8.78 -3.42 4.36
CA GLU A 119 -8.66 -3.05 5.76
C GLU A 119 -9.54 -1.83 6.08
N PRO A 120 -10.25 -1.81 7.21
CA PRO A 120 -10.96 -0.64 7.71
C PRO A 120 -10.05 0.26 8.55
N TRP A 121 -10.49 1.48 8.84
CA TRP A 121 -9.82 2.31 9.84
C TRP A 121 -9.90 1.67 11.24
N LEU A 122 -8.87 1.93 12.06
CA LEU A 122 -8.83 1.57 13.48
C LEU A 122 -10.17 1.90 14.17
N GLY A 123 -10.64 0.98 15.02
CA GLY A 123 -11.95 1.08 15.67
C GLY A 123 -12.96 0.07 15.14
N PHE A 124 -12.97 -0.14 13.83
CA PHE A 124 -14.01 -0.92 13.15
C PHE A 124 -14.15 -2.36 13.68
N TYR A 125 -13.03 -3.07 13.84
CA TYR A 125 -13.09 -4.49 14.20
C TYR A 125 -13.61 -4.76 15.61
N PHE A 126 -13.60 -3.77 16.50
CA PHE A 126 -14.02 -3.89 17.89
C PHE A 126 -15.17 -2.94 18.27
N ASP A 127 -15.83 -2.34 17.27
CA ASP A 127 -17.04 -1.57 17.49
C ASP A 127 -18.20 -2.50 17.89
N THR A 128 -18.60 -2.42 19.16
CA THR A 128 -19.68 -3.22 19.74
C THR A 128 -21.08 -2.75 19.33
N SER A 129 -21.19 -1.59 18.69
CA SER A 129 -22.47 -1.05 18.20
C SER A 129 -22.85 -1.57 16.81
N MET A 130 -21.89 -2.11 16.06
CA MET A 130 -22.11 -2.63 14.71
C MET A 130 -22.80 -3.99 14.68
N LYS A 131 -23.62 -4.23 13.66
CA LYS A 131 -24.20 -5.55 13.43
C LYS A 131 -23.13 -6.51 12.92
N ASN A 132 -23.23 -7.79 13.27
CA ASN A 132 -22.30 -8.83 12.80
C ASN A 132 -22.16 -8.87 11.27
N SER A 133 -23.25 -8.63 10.52
CA SER A 133 -23.24 -8.58 9.06
C SER A 133 -22.34 -7.47 8.50
N GLU A 134 -22.24 -6.35 9.20
CA GLU A 134 -21.47 -5.17 8.78
C GLU A 134 -19.98 -5.34 9.05
N ARG A 135 -19.59 -6.29 9.92
CA ARG A 135 -18.19 -6.60 10.28
C ARG A 135 -17.56 -7.69 9.39
N THR A 136 -18.24 -8.09 8.32
CA THR A 136 -17.77 -9.18 7.45
C THR A 136 -16.84 -8.67 6.34
N ASN A 137 -15.90 -9.51 5.92
CA ASN A 137 -15.10 -9.24 4.70
C ASN A 137 -15.97 -9.09 3.44
N TYR A 138 -17.16 -9.71 3.42
CA TYR A 138 -18.13 -9.50 2.35
C TYR A 138 -18.59 -8.03 2.31
N ALA A 139 -19.03 -7.47 3.45
CA ALA A 139 -19.46 -6.08 3.54
C ALA A 139 -18.33 -5.11 3.16
N LEU A 140 -17.12 -5.34 3.66
CA LEU A 140 -15.93 -4.56 3.30
C LEU A 140 -15.65 -4.62 1.79
N ARG A 141 -15.66 -5.81 1.18
CA ARG A 141 -15.47 -5.99 -0.27
C ARG A 141 -16.54 -5.27 -1.10
N GLU A 142 -17.80 -5.30 -0.67
CA GLU A 142 -18.86 -4.63 -1.41
C GLU A 142 -18.68 -3.10 -1.45
N THR A 143 -18.03 -2.49 -0.45
CA THR A 143 -17.66 -1.06 -0.52
C THR A 143 -16.72 -0.75 -1.69
N VAL A 144 -15.71 -1.59 -1.92
CA VAL A 144 -14.75 -1.46 -3.04
C VAL A 144 -15.45 -1.72 -4.37
N ARG A 145 -16.38 -2.67 -4.44
CA ARG A 145 -17.14 -2.96 -5.67
C ARG A 145 -18.09 -1.82 -6.05
N GLN A 146 -18.78 -1.24 -5.07
CA GLN A 146 -19.62 -0.08 -5.29
C GLN A 146 -18.80 1.11 -5.76
N GLU A 147 -17.59 1.31 -5.20
CA GLU A 147 -16.67 2.35 -5.66
C GLU A 147 -16.25 2.13 -7.11
N LYS A 148 -15.84 0.91 -7.48
CA LYS A 148 -15.49 0.57 -8.86
C LYS A 148 -16.66 0.79 -9.83
N ALA A 149 -17.88 0.46 -9.43
CA ALA A 149 -19.08 0.65 -10.24
C ALA A 149 -19.42 2.14 -10.45
N LYS A 150 -19.23 2.96 -9.40
CA LYS A 150 -19.45 4.42 -9.46
C LYS A 150 -18.36 5.14 -10.27
N ASN A 151 -17.13 4.65 -10.23
CA ASN A 151 -15.97 5.29 -10.85
C ASN A 151 -15.21 4.28 -11.77
N PRO A 152 -15.79 3.90 -12.92
CA PRO A 152 -15.17 2.95 -13.84
C PRO A 152 -13.89 3.52 -14.49
N GLY A 153 -12.95 2.65 -14.86
CA GLY A 153 -11.69 3.07 -15.49
C GLY A 153 -10.73 3.78 -14.52
N GLY A 154 -9.96 4.75 -15.01
CA GLY A 154 -9.00 5.53 -14.21
C GLY A 154 -7.75 4.76 -13.79
N THR A 155 -6.91 5.40 -12.97
CA THR A 155 -5.62 4.87 -12.52
C THR A 155 -5.76 3.52 -11.81
N THR A 156 -4.90 2.57 -12.15
CA THR A 156 -4.99 1.19 -11.63
C THR A 156 -4.82 1.16 -10.11
N ALA A 157 -5.78 0.50 -9.44
CA ALA A 157 -5.71 0.14 -8.04
C ALA A 157 -6.05 -1.33 -7.87
N VAL A 158 -5.12 -2.12 -7.31
CA VAL A 158 -5.26 -3.57 -7.16
C VAL A 158 -5.57 -3.88 -5.69
N SER A 159 -6.78 -4.37 -5.44
CA SER A 159 -7.19 -4.78 -4.10
C SER A 159 -6.90 -6.26 -3.86
N THR A 160 -6.45 -6.60 -2.65
CA THR A 160 -6.32 -7.98 -2.17
C THR A 160 -5.37 -8.85 -2.99
N CYS A 161 -4.18 -8.34 -3.31
CA CYS A 161 -3.17 -8.97 -4.15
C CYS A 161 -1.94 -9.44 -3.34
N GLY A 162 -2.19 -10.32 -2.37
CA GLY A 162 -1.14 -11.05 -1.64
C GLY A 162 -1.02 -12.50 -2.14
N ALA A 163 -0.74 -13.41 -1.21
CA ALA A 163 -0.82 -14.85 -1.49
C ALA A 163 -2.28 -15.32 -1.55
N ASN A 164 -3.04 -15.08 -0.48
CA ASN A 164 -4.44 -15.50 -0.32
C ASN A 164 -5.15 -14.56 0.67
N PRO A 165 -5.84 -13.52 0.18
CA PRO A 165 -6.30 -13.32 -1.21
C PRO A 165 -5.18 -12.84 -2.16
N GLY A 166 -5.34 -13.11 -3.46
CA GLY A 166 -4.39 -12.72 -4.50
C GLY A 166 -3.98 -13.90 -5.37
N MET A 167 -2.74 -14.38 -5.20
CA MET A 167 -2.14 -15.47 -5.99
C MET A 167 -3.04 -16.69 -6.17
N VAL A 168 -3.79 -17.10 -5.14
CA VAL A 168 -4.71 -18.25 -5.23
C VAL A 168 -5.77 -18.11 -6.32
N SER A 169 -6.14 -16.89 -6.72
CA SER A 169 -7.06 -16.68 -7.84
C SER A 169 -6.42 -16.91 -9.21
N TRP A 170 -5.09 -16.85 -9.32
CA TRP A 170 -4.38 -17.18 -10.56
C TRP A 170 -4.22 -18.70 -10.76
N PHE A 171 -4.41 -19.48 -9.71
CA PHE A 171 -4.37 -20.95 -9.77
C PHE A 171 -5.71 -21.58 -10.15
N VAL A 172 -6.81 -20.83 -10.08
CA VAL A 172 -8.16 -21.27 -10.48
C VAL A 172 -8.32 -21.12 -11.99
#